data_AF-A0A1B2YXN9-F1
#
_entry.id   AF-A0A1B2YXN9-F1
#
_cell.length_a   1.000
_cell.length_b   1.000
_cell.length_c   1.000
_cell.angle_alpha   90.00
_cell.angle_beta   90.00
_cell.angle_gamma   90.00
#
_symmetry.space_group_name_H-M   'P 1'
#
loop_
_entity.id
_entity.type
_entity.pdbx_description
1 polymer ?
#
loop_
_entity_poly.entity_id
_entity_poly.type
_entity_poly.pdbx_seq_one_letter_code
_entity_poly.pdbx_strand_id
1 'polypeptide(L)'
;MILEIPNDEFTNNSMHRYSVVAHEYFHVYQMSLSENFAAPSNDPNGFDVLWLAEGTAANFESLYIQQYYGVNYYEEGFGWVDISQATTNPSAYESFDVGDMNYANSVFMILALVNELKNIGYSEEKAFQSVFKTFWESNPNNTNWKNKFEEVFTISVDSFYQSLASYSPDMSSIFPSESITIQDIINDNSSISNTTPDTTTSTETTSTETTSTETTSTETTSTETTSTETTSTETTSTETTSTETISTETTSTETTTSTYNISVSAQSSSNYILSGSDQNGNVSGNDPSISAKVGDTFSFDVNSPGHPFYLINVSNGGTDANNLIDGVSNNGASSGTISWTPTTAGTYYYICEFHSSMLGTITITE
;
A
#
# COMPACT_ATOMS: atom_id res chain seq x y z
N MET A 1 -29.04 -0.45 1.41
CA MET A 1 -28.25 0.77 1.29
C MET A 1 -28.51 1.37 -0.08
N ILE A 2 -28.76 2.68 -0.16
CA ILE A 2 -28.81 3.43 -1.41
C ILE A 2 -27.67 4.44 -1.30
N LEU A 3 -26.67 4.32 -2.17
CA LEU A 3 -25.54 5.23 -2.28
C LEU A 3 -25.89 6.29 -3.32
N GLU A 4 -26.08 7.53 -2.87
CA GLU A 4 -26.33 8.67 -3.76
C GLU A 4 -25.02 9.38 -4.06
N ILE A 5 -24.64 9.46 -5.35
CA ILE A 5 -23.48 10.22 -5.80
C ILE A 5 -23.98 11.52 -6.45
N PRO A 6 -23.67 12.69 -5.88
CA PRO A 6 -24.03 14.00 -6.45
C PRO A 6 -23.49 14.19 -7.88
N ASN A 7 -24.29 14.81 -8.75
CA ASN A 7 -23.87 15.12 -10.13
C ASN A 7 -22.62 16.02 -10.19
N ASP A 8 -22.42 16.86 -9.18
CA ASP A 8 -21.28 17.76 -9.10
C ASP A 8 -19.95 17.00 -8.93
N GLU A 9 -19.95 15.80 -8.36
CA GLU A 9 -18.74 14.98 -8.24
C GLU A 9 -18.22 14.48 -9.58
N PHE A 10 -19.13 14.21 -10.53
CA PHE A 10 -18.77 13.90 -11.91
C PHE A 10 -18.23 15.13 -12.63
N THR A 11 -18.83 16.29 -12.39
CA THR A 11 -18.44 17.55 -13.03
C THR A 11 -17.08 18.04 -12.53
N ASN A 12 -16.82 17.89 -11.23
CA ASN A 12 -15.59 18.34 -10.56
C ASN A 12 -14.52 17.24 -10.46
N ASN A 13 -14.79 16.06 -11.01
CA ASN A 13 -13.90 14.91 -10.93
C ASN A 13 -13.48 14.53 -9.49
N SER A 14 -14.37 14.68 -8.51
CA SER A 14 -14.09 14.39 -7.09
C SER A 14 -13.83 12.90 -6.85
N MET A 15 -12.82 12.57 -6.03
CA MET A 15 -12.52 11.19 -5.65
C MET A 15 -13.54 10.57 -4.68
N HIS A 16 -14.38 11.38 -4.03
CA HIS A 16 -15.42 10.92 -3.11
C HIS A 16 -16.33 9.84 -3.72
N ARG A 17 -16.68 9.95 -5.01
CA ARG A 17 -17.50 8.95 -5.73
C ARG A 17 -16.91 7.54 -5.72
N TYR A 18 -15.59 7.43 -5.59
CA TYR A 18 -14.90 6.15 -5.47
C TYR A 18 -14.66 5.78 -4.00
N SER A 19 -14.36 6.78 -3.15
CA SER A 19 -14.06 6.55 -1.73
C SER A 19 -15.30 6.01 -1.00
N VAL A 20 -16.47 6.60 -1.25
CA VAL A 20 -17.72 6.25 -0.58
C VAL A 20 -18.12 4.78 -0.84
N VAL A 21 -17.76 4.22 -1.99
CA VAL A 21 -17.99 2.80 -2.30
C VAL A 21 -17.09 1.92 -1.43
N ALA A 22 -15.82 2.30 -1.26
CA ALA A 22 -14.88 1.59 -0.40
C ALA A 22 -15.27 1.71 1.08
N HIS A 23 -15.71 2.89 1.52
CA HIS A 23 -16.20 3.17 2.88
C HIS A 23 -17.35 2.23 3.25
N GLU A 24 -18.40 2.21 2.42
CA GLU A 24 -19.57 1.37 2.70
C GLU A 24 -19.29 -0.12 2.56
N TYR A 25 -18.41 -0.51 1.63
CA TYR A 25 -17.96 -1.90 1.54
C TYR A 25 -17.20 -2.32 2.81
N PHE A 26 -16.39 -1.42 3.37
CA PHE A 26 -15.68 -1.70 4.61
C PHE A 26 -16.61 -1.84 5.80
N HIS A 27 -17.70 -1.06 5.87
CA HIS A 27 -18.75 -1.29 6.88
C HIS A 27 -19.34 -2.70 6.79
N VAL A 28 -19.55 -3.22 5.56
CA VAL A 28 -19.98 -4.62 5.37
C VAL A 28 -18.94 -5.61 5.90
N TYR A 29 -17.66 -5.33 5.69
CA TYR A 29 -16.57 -6.13 6.26
C TYR A 29 -16.55 -6.07 7.80
N GLN A 30 -16.64 -4.90 8.42
CA GLN A 30 -16.72 -4.75 9.88
C GLN A 30 -17.91 -5.51 10.46
N MET A 31 -19.09 -5.41 9.83
CA MET A 31 -20.29 -6.16 10.23
C MET A 31 -20.11 -7.67 10.07
N SER A 32 -19.31 -8.13 9.11
CA SER A 32 -19.00 -9.55 8.95
C SER A 32 -18.11 -10.11 10.07
N LEU A 33 -17.33 -9.25 10.74
CA LEU A 33 -16.42 -9.60 11.83
C LEU A 33 -17.07 -9.49 13.21
N SER A 34 -18.02 -8.56 13.38
CA SER A 34 -18.64 -8.24 14.67
C SER A 34 -20.17 -8.31 14.59
N GLU A 35 -20.76 -9.31 15.24
CA GLU A 35 -22.22 -9.44 15.33
C GLU A 35 -22.86 -8.27 16.09
N ASN A 36 -22.15 -7.69 17.08
CA ASN A 36 -22.61 -6.53 17.84
C ASN A 36 -22.62 -5.25 16.98
N PHE A 37 -21.67 -5.11 16.05
CA PHE A 37 -21.69 -4.01 15.08
C PHE A 37 -22.75 -4.21 14.00
N ALA A 38 -23.00 -5.46 13.58
CA ALA A 38 -24.08 -5.81 12.66
C ALA A 38 -25.48 -5.75 13.29
N ALA A 39 -25.57 -5.49 14.60
CA ALA A 39 -26.84 -5.49 15.31
C ALA A 39 -27.75 -4.35 14.82
N PRO A 40 -29.09 -4.54 14.83
CA PRO A 40 -30.03 -3.49 14.45
C PRO A 40 -29.87 -2.24 15.33
N SER A 41 -30.28 -1.09 14.80
CA SER A 41 -30.28 0.16 15.56
C SER A 41 -31.04 0.03 16.89
N ASN A 42 -30.44 0.52 17.98
CA ASN A 42 -30.92 0.42 19.37
C ASN A 42 -30.89 -0.98 20.00
N ASP A 43 -30.18 -1.95 19.40
CA ASP A 43 -29.91 -3.21 20.10
C ASP A 43 -29.09 -2.94 21.37
N PRO A 44 -29.46 -3.53 22.53
CA PRO A 44 -28.72 -3.33 23.78
C PRO A 44 -27.26 -3.86 23.72
N ASN A 45 -26.96 -4.75 22.78
CA ASN A 45 -25.60 -5.25 22.51
C ASN A 45 -24.97 -4.57 21.30
N GLY A 46 -25.59 -3.52 20.75
CA GLY A 46 -25.07 -2.76 19.62
C GLY A 46 -23.74 -2.07 19.93
N PHE A 47 -23.09 -1.62 18.87
CA PHE A 47 -21.88 -0.78 18.93
C PHE A 47 -22.09 0.49 18.11
N ASP A 48 -21.91 1.66 18.71
CA ASP A 48 -22.12 2.96 18.05
C ASP A 48 -21.06 4.03 18.38
N VAL A 49 -19.84 3.61 18.76
CA VAL A 49 -18.73 4.55 19.00
C VAL A 49 -18.26 5.15 17.68
N LEU A 50 -18.60 6.42 17.44
CA LEU A 50 -18.39 7.14 16.17
C LEU A 50 -16.96 7.00 15.65
N TRP A 51 -15.95 7.39 16.44
CA TRP A 51 -14.58 7.48 15.92
C TRP A 51 -13.97 6.12 15.55
N LEU A 52 -14.39 5.06 16.25
CA LEU A 52 -13.98 3.70 15.92
C LEU A 52 -14.73 3.21 14.69
N ALA A 53 -16.04 3.38 14.62
CA ALA A 53 -16.83 2.92 13.48
C ALA A 53 -16.47 3.66 12.18
N GLU A 54 -16.70 4.97 12.15
CA GLU A 54 -16.56 5.78 10.95
C GLU A 54 -15.11 6.18 10.68
N GLY A 55 -14.31 6.44 11.73
CA GLY A 55 -12.89 6.75 11.54
C GLY A 55 -12.10 5.58 10.94
N THR A 56 -12.46 4.33 11.28
CA THR A 56 -11.83 3.15 10.68
C THR A 56 -12.22 3.01 9.21
N ALA A 57 -13.49 3.17 8.88
CA ALA A 57 -13.98 3.12 7.50
C ALA A 57 -13.39 4.25 6.64
N ALA A 58 -13.31 5.47 7.19
CA ALA A 58 -12.72 6.64 6.54
C ALA A 58 -11.21 6.49 6.30
N ASN A 59 -10.48 5.83 7.22
CA ASN A 59 -9.08 5.46 6.99
C ASN A 59 -8.94 4.40 5.90
N PHE A 60 -9.82 3.40 5.89
CA PHE A 60 -9.80 2.37 4.85
C PHE A 60 -10.07 2.96 3.46
N GLU A 61 -11.08 3.82 3.30
CA GLU A 61 -11.32 4.48 2.01
C GLU A 61 -10.13 5.36 1.59
N SER A 62 -9.43 5.97 2.53
CA SER A 62 -8.28 6.82 2.24
C SER A 62 -7.11 6.02 1.69
N LEU A 63 -6.77 4.91 2.35
CA LEU A 63 -5.79 3.96 1.84
C LEU A 63 -6.21 3.35 0.51
N TYR A 64 -7.51 3.11 0.30
CA TYR A 64 -8.03 2.59 -0.96
C TYR A 64 -7.82 3.60 -2.10
N ILE A 65 -8.17 4.87 -1.89
CA ILE A 65 -7.97 5.91 -2.90
C ILE A 65 -6.48 6.12 -3.18
N GLN A 66 -5.65 6.13 -2.14
CA GLN A 66 -4.20 6.22 -2.30
C GLN A 66 -3.64 5.07 -3.13
N GLN A 67 -4.02 3.84 -2.79
CA GLN A 67 -3.49 2.66 -3.45
C GLN A 67 -3.97 2.51 -4.91
N TYR A 68 -5.26 2.72 -5.19
CA TYR A 68 -5.84 2.41 -6.49
C TYR A 68 -5.95 3.59 -7.44
N TYR A 69 -5.91 4.82 -6.90
CA TYR A 69 -6.05 6.05 -7.68
C TYR A 69 -4.83 6.97 -7.55
N GLY A 70 -3.84 6.63 -6.71
CA GLY A 70 -2.62 7.42 -6.54
C GLY A 70 -2.87 8.80 -5.93
N VAL A 71 -3.99 8.97 -5.23
CA VAL A 71 -4.38 10.25 -4.62
C VAL A 71 -4.26 10.15 -3.11
N ASN A 72 -3.52 11.09 -2.51
CA ASN A 72 -3.52 11.24 -1.07
C ASN A 72 -4.89 11.80 -0.62
N TYR A 73 -5.80 10.89 -0.31
CA TYR A 73 -7.15 11.25 0.09
C TYR A 73 -7.22 11.81 1.51
N TYR A 74 -6.19 11.59 2.34
CA TYR A 74 -6.12 12.26 3.63
C TYR A 74 -6.02 13.80 3.46
N GLU A 75 -5.25 14.24 2.46
CA GLU A 75 -5.13 15.65 2.11
C GLU A 75 -6.40 16.16 1.39
N GLU A 76 -6.87 15.47 0.34
CA GLU A 76 -8.03 15.89 -0.46
C GLU A 76 -9.34 15.90 0.36
N GLY A 77 -9.57 14.84 1.14
CA GLY A 77 -10.82 14.62 1.89
C GLY A 77 -10.91 15.41 3.18
N PHE A 78 -9.78 15.61 3.88
CA PHE A 78 -9.78 16.13 5.26
C PHE A 78 -8.83 17.28 5.54
N GLY A 79 -7.87 17.59 4.66
CA GLY A 79 -6.80 18.58 4.94
C GLY A 79 -7.29 20.01 5.22
N TRP A 80 -8.55 20.31 4.90
CA TRP A 80 -9.21 21.59 5.12
C TRP A 80 -10.08 21.64 6.39
N VAL A 81 -10.21 20.53 7.13
CA VAL A 81 -11.04 20.42 8.34
C VAL A 81 -10.22 20.74 9.59
N ASP A 82 -10.81 21.51 10.51
CA ASP A 82 -10.22 21.72 11.84
C ASP A 82 -10.33 20.45 12.70
N ILE A 83 -9.18 19.85 12.98
CA ILE A 83 -9.05 18.63 13.78
C ILE A 83 -8.57 18.89 15.22
N SER A 84 -8.55 20.14 15.67
CA SER A 84 -8.10 20.50 17.02
C SER A 84 -8.96 19.91 18.14
N GLN A 85 -10.21 19.52 17.85
CA GLN A 85 -11.08 18.89 18.83
C GLN A 85 -10.65 17.46 19.15
N ALA A 86 -10.04 16.73 18.20
CA ALA A 86 -9.47 15.41 18.47
C ALA A 86 -8.37 15.44 19.54
N THR A 87 -7.59 16.53 19.64
CA THR A 87 -6.49 16.65 20.62
C THR A 87 -6.92 17.30 21.95
N THR A 88 -8.09 17.94 21.99
CA THR A 88 -8.56 18.69 23.17
C THR A 88 -9.80 18.11 23.85
N ASN A 89 -10.64 17.38 23.11
CA ASN A 89 -11.86 16.76 23.60
C ASN A 89 -12.18 15.42 22.86
N PRO A 90 -11.24 14.45 22.84
CA PRO A 90 -11.40 13.22 22.06
C PRO A 90 -12.62 12.39 22.49
N SER A 91 -13.00 12.41 23.76
CA SER A 91 -14.15 11.64 24.27
C SER A 91 -15.49 12.09 23.66
N ALA A 92 -15.59 13.30 23.09
CA ALA A 92 -16.80 13.74 22.41
C ALA A 92 -17.08 12.89 21.16
N TYR A 93 -16.04 12.35 20.52
CA TYR A 93 -16.14 11.52 19.33
C TYR A 93 -16.53 10.07 19.64
N GLU A 94 -16.87 9.75 20.89
CA GLU A 94 -17.61 8.53 21.20
C GLU A 94 -19.07 8.61 20.71
N SER A 95 -19.61 9.81 20.44
CA SER A 95 -20.99 10.03 20.01
C SER A 95 -21.09 10.75 18.66
N PHE A 96 -22.09 10.39 17.87
CA PHE A 96 -22.47 11.10 16.64
C PHE A 96 -22.94 12.55 16.89
N ASP A 97 -23.32 12.90 18.13
CA ASP A 97 -23.78 14.24 18.49
C ASP A 97 -22.70 15.32 18.33
N VAL A 98 -21.41 14.95 18.30
CA VAL A 98 -20.30 15.91 18.13
C VAL A 98 -20.30 16.57 16.75
N GLY A 99 -20.90 15.92 15.74
CA GLY A 99 -20.93 16.43 14.37
C GLY A 99 -19.55 16.46 13.71
N ASP A 100 -18.94 15.29 13.50
CA ASP A 100 -17.62 15.18 12.87
C ASP A 100 -17.70 15.35 11.35
N MET A 101 -17.20 16.49 10.86
CA MET A 101 -17.24 16.83 9.43
C MET A 101 -16.37 15.86 8.62
N ASN A 102 -17.00 15.13 7.70
CA ASN A 102 -16.37 14.07 6.90
C ASN A 102 -15.58 13.05 7.76
N TYR A 103 -15.92 12.92 9.04
CA TYR A 103 -15.19 12.07 9.99
C TYR A 103 -13.71 12.46 10.18
N ALA A 104 -13.29 13.68 9.84
CA ALA A 104 -11.88 14.08 9.81
C ALA A 104 -11.17 13.94 11.18
N ASN A 105 -11.86 14.27 12.28
CA ASN A 105 -11.28 14.10 13.62
C ASN A 105 -11.17 12.61 13.97
N SER A 106 -12.17 11.82 13.60
CA SER A 106 -12.15 10.37 13.76
C SER A 106 -11.02 9.72 12.95
N VAL A 107 -10.78 10.19 11.72
CA VAL A 107 -9.65 9.77 10.87
C VAL A 107 -8.33 10.04 11.58
N PHE A 108 -8.16 11.26 12.09
CA PHE A 108 -6.97 11.66 12.84
C PHE A 108 -6.76 10.79 14.09
N MET A 109 -7.82 10.51 14.86
CA MET A 109 -7.72 9.65 16.04
C MET A 109 -7.25 8.24 15.68
N ILE A 110 -7.72 7.67 14.57
CA ILE A 110 -7.27 6.34 14.11
C ILE A 110 -5.80 6.37 13.66
N LEU A 111 -5.36 7.40 12.93
CA LEU A 111 -3.95 7.56 12.55
C LEU A 111 -3.04 7.73 13.79
N ALA A 112 -3.49 8.49 14.78
CA ALA A 112 -2.78 8.63 16.05
C ALA A 112 -2.70 7.28 16.79
N LEU A 113 -3.79 6.50 16.84
CA LEU A 113 -3.77 5.16 17.43
C LEU A 113 -2.77 4.25 16.72
N VAL A 114 -2.72 4.28 15.39
CA VAL A 114 -1.73 3.53 14.60
C VAL A 114 -0.30 3.92 14.99
N ASN A 115 -0.02 5.21 15.19
CA ASN A 115 1.29 5.67 15.65
C ASN A 115 1.60 5.26 17.10
N GLU A 116 0.62 5.27 18.01
CA GLU A 116 0.81 4.75 19.37
C GLU A 116 1.17 3.26 19.36
N LEU A 117 0.55 2.46 18.48
CA LEU A 117 0.89 1.05 18.31
C LEU A 117 2.30 0.86 17.72
N LYS A 118 2.69 1.68 16.75
CA LYS A 118 4.07 1.69 16.21
C LYS A 118 5.10 2.01 17.30
N ASN A 119 4.79 2.93 18.22
CA ASN A 119 5.66 3.30 19.33
C ASN A 119 5.92 2.15 20.32
N ILE A 120 5.03 1.16 20.38
CA ILE A 120 5.18 -0.06 21.20
C ILE A 120 5.63 -1.29 20.38
N GLY A 121 6.07 -1.07 19.14
CA GLY A 121 6.78 -2.08 18.34
C GLY A 121 5.95 -2.77 17.26
N TYR A 122 4.72 -2.32 16.98
CA TYR A 122 3.96 -2.84 15.84
C TYR A 122 4.56 -2.30 14.53
N SER A 123 4.55 -3.11 13.48
CA SER A 123 4.71 -2.56 12.13
C SER A 123 3.47 -1.72 11.79
N GLU A 124 3.56 -0.84 10.80
CA GLU A 124 2.43 0.00 10.39
C GLU A 124 1.27 -0.86 9.87
N GLU A 125 1.56 -1.91 9.11
CA GLU A 125 0.59 -2.90 8.63
C GLU A 125 -0.11 -3.60 9.80
N LYS A 126 0.65 -4.03 10.82
CA LYS A 126 0.09 -4.67 12.01
C LYS A 126 -0.74 -3.72 12.86
N ALA A 127 -0.34 -2.46 12.94
CA ALA A 127 -1.10 -1.44 13.64
C ALA A 127 -2.45 -1.21 12.95
N PHE A 128 -2.47 -0.97 11.63
CA PHE A 128 -3.71 -0.87 10.87
C PHE A 128 -4.54 -2.15 10.94
N GLN A 129 -3.93 -3.33 10.81
CA GLN A 129 -4.64 -4.61 10.92
C GLN A 129 -5.35 -4.77 12.26
N SER A 130 -4.71 -4.35 13.34
CA SER A 130 -5.30 -4.42 14.68
C SER A 130 -6.58 -3.58 14.76
N VAL A 131 -6.59 -2.41 14.11
CA VAL A 131 -7.75 -1.51 14.06
C VAL A 131 -8.82 -2.01 13.07
N PHE A 132 -8.41 -2.45 11.88
CA PHE A 132 -9.31 -2.80 10.77
C PHE A 132 -9.96 -4.17 10.94
N LYS A 133 -9.33 -5.06 11.69
CA LYS A 133 -9.74 -6.47 11.81
C LYS A 133 -9.81 -6.94 13.25
N THR A 134 -8.70 -6.95 13.97
CA THR A 134 -8.61 -7.61 15.29
C THR A 134 -9.57 -7.01 16.32
N PHE A 135 -9.73 -5.69 16.34
CA PHE A 135 -10.71 -5.03 17.21
C PHE A 135 -12.14 -5.49 16.93
N TRP A 136 -12.54 -5.62 15.66
CA TRP A 136 -13.89 -6.05 15.28
C TRP A 136 -14.11 -7.54 15.55
N GLU A 137 -13.10 -8.39 15.32
CA GLU A 137 -13.15 -9.82 15.67
C GLU A 137 -13.34 -10.05 17.19
N SER A 138 -12.95 -9.08 18.02
CA SER A 138 -13.19 -9.11 19.47
C SER A 138 -14.66 -8.90 19.87
N ASN A 139 -15.52 -8.59 18.89
CA ASN A 139 -16.96 -8.37 19.00
C ASN A 139 -17.35 -7.31 20.05
N PRO A 140 -16.88 -6.05 19.92
CA PRO A 140 -17.13 -5.00 20.88
C PRO A 140 -18.59 -4.54 20.87
N ASN A 141 -19.08 -4.03 22.00
CA ASN A 141 -20.37 -3.36 22.17
C ASN A 141 -20.25 -2.16 23.10
N ASN A 142 -21.33 -1.39 23.22
CA ASN A 142 -21.38 -0.14 23.99
C ASN A 142 -21.02 -0.28 25.48
N THR A 143 -21.06 -1.48 26.04
CA THR A 143 -20.72 -1.73 27.46
C THR A 143 -19.31 -2.27 27.68
N ASN A 144 -18.70 -2.91 26.67
CA ASN A 144 -17.43 -3.63 26.83
C ASN A 144 -16.29 -3.08 25.99
N TRP A 145 -16.55 -2.16 25.05
CA TRP A 145 -15.57 -1.80 24.03
C TRP A 145 -14.28 -1.22 24.60
N LYS A 146 -14.32 -0.49 25.73
CA LYS A 146 -13.12 0.04 26.39
C LYS A 146 -12.19 -1.08 26.88
N ASN A 147 -12.78 -2.18 27.39
CA ASN A 147 -12.01 -3.35 27.79
C ASN A 147 -11.44 -4.07 26.55
N LYS A 148 -12.24 -4.21 25.48
CA LYS A 148 -11.79 -4.79 24.20
C LYS A 148 -10.68 -3.98 23.53
N PHE A 149 -10.79 -2.66 23.62
CA PHE A 149 -9.77 -1.72 23.15
C PHE A 149 -8.44 -1.99 23.86
N GLU A 150 -8.44 -2.04 25.20
CA GLU A 150 -7.23 -2.31 25.97
C GLU A 150 -6.67 -3.72 25.73
N GLU A 151 -7.54 -4.74 25.60
CA GLU A 151 -7.14 -6.12 25.27
C GLU A 151 -6.42 -6.21 23.92
N VAL A 152 -6.90 -5.48 22.90
CA VAL A 152 -6.37 -5.55 21.52
C VAL A 152 -5.16 -4.66 21.32
N PHE A 153 -5.24 -3.42 21.80
CA PHE A 153 -4.23 -2.39 21.54
C PHE A 153 -3.18 -2.26 22.63
N THR A 154 -3.36 -2.95 23.77
CA THR A 154 -2.46 -2.90 24.95
C THR A 154 -2.29 -1.49 25.54
N ILE A 155 -3.21 -0.58 25.19
CA ILE A 155 -3.30 0.80 25.66
C ILE A 155 -4.74 1.02 26.11
N SER A 156 -4.95 1.59 27.30
CA SER A 156 -6.30 1.94 27.76
C SER A 156 -6.84 3.14 26.97
N VAL A 157 -8.16 3.24 26.81
CA VAL A 157 -8.80 4.39 26.13
C VAL A 157 -8.43 5.72 26.80
N ASP A 158 -8.39 5.76 28.13
CA ASP A 158 -8.00 6.97 28.88
C ASP A 158 -6.54 7.36 28.61
N SER A 159 -5.64 6.38 28.51
CA SER A 159 -4.24 6.62 28.15
C SER A 159 -4.10 7.13 26.71
N PHE A 160 -4.85 6.55 25.78
CA PHE A 160 -4.88 7.00 24.39
C PHE A 160 -5.42 8.43 24.27
N TYR A 161 -6.52 8.76 24.93
CA TYR A 161 -7.05 10.13 24.94
C TYR A 161 -6.09 11.14 25.55
N GLN A 162 -5.30 10.74 26.55
CA GLN A 162 -4.25 11.59 27.11
C GLN A 162 -3.08 11.78 26.14
N SER A 163 -2.71 10.76 25.36
CA SER A 163 -1.60 10.88 24.40
C SER A 163 -1.96 11.80 23.23
N LEU A 164 -3.23 11.87 22.81
CA LEU A 164 -3.71 12.80 21.77
C LEU A 164 -3.38 14.27 22.04
N ALA A 165 -3.31 14.69 23.32
CA ALA A 165 -2.95 16.07 23.69
C ALA A 165 -1.49 16.42 23.34
N SER A 166 -0.64 15.43 23.06
CA SER A 166 0.75 15.62 22.64
C SER A 166 0.93 15.72 21.12
N TYR A 167 -0.09 15.36 20.34
CA TYR A 167 -0.05 15.45 18.88
C TYR A 167 -0.29 16.88 18.41
N SER A 168 0.37 17.25 17.31
CA SER A 168 -0.01 18.45 16.55
C SER A 168 -1.38 18.20 15.90
N PRO A 169 -2.34 19.15 15.94
CA PRO A 169 -3.61 19.05 15.22
C PRO A 169 -3.39 19.31 13.72
N ASP A 170 -2.51 18.54 13.11
CA ASP A 170 -2.13 18.57 11.70
C ASP A 170 -2.05 17.12 11.21
N MET A 171 -3.00 16.71 10.37
CA MET A 171 -3.10 15.34 9.89
C MET A 171 -1.88 14.94 9.05
N SER A 172 -1.28 15.90 8.33
CA SER A 172 -0.12 15.65 7.46
C SER A 172 1.12 15.19 8.22
N SER A 173 1.19 15.50 9.51
CA SER A 173 2.28 15.06 10.40
C SER A 173 2.25 13.57 10.73
N ILE A 174 1.13 12.89 10.45
CA ILE A 174 0.89 11.50 10.82
C ILE A 174 0.27 10.66 9.69
N PHE A 175 0.46 11.07 8.43
CA PHE A 175 0.06 10.24 7.30
C PHE A 175 0.78 8.89 7.33
N PRO A 176 0.09 7.80 6.92
CA PRO A 176 0.72 6.49 6.81
C PRO A 176 1.74 6.47 5.66
N SER A 177 2.64 5.48 5.64
CA SER A 177 3.55 5.28 4.53
C SER A 177 2.80 5.09 3.21
N GLU A 178 3.25 5.74 2.13
CA GLU A 178 2.66 5.53 0.80
C GLU A 178 2.90 4.11 0.25
N SER A 179 3.81 3.35 0.88
CA SER A 179 4.08 1.96 0.52
C SER A 179 3.09 0.97 1.12
N ILE A 180 2.26 1.37 2.09
CA ILE A 180 1.32 0.45 2.72
C ILE A 180 0.18 0.13 1.76
N THR A 181 -0.19 -1.14 1.68
CA THR A 181 -1.33 -1.57 0.88
C THR A 181 -2.41 -2.19 1.76
N ILE A 182 -3.66 -2.09 1.31
CA ILE A 182 -4.79 -2.76 1.96
C ILE A 182 -4.57 -4.28 1.99
N GLN A 183 -3.91 -4.84 0.97
CA GLN A 183 -3.59 -6.25 0.88
C GLN A 183 -2.62 -6.67 1.99
N ASP A 184 -1.59 -5.87 2.24
CA ASP A 184 -0.64 -6.15 3.32
C ASP A 184 -1.33 -6.09 4.69
N ILE A 185 -2.30 -5.19 4.85
CA ILE A 185 -3.08 -5.06 6.10
C ILE A 185 -4.05 -6.23 6.28
N ILE A 186 -4.85 -6.57 5.26
CA ILE A 186 -5.98 -7.53 5.40
C ILE A 186 -5.52 -8.99 5.26
N ASN A 187 -4.56 -9.27 4.38
CA ASN A 187 -4.15 -10.65 4.06
C ASN A 187 -3.07 -11.19 5.00
N ASP A 188 -2.46 -10.35 5.82
CA ASP A 188 -1.42 -10.77 6.75
C ASP A 188 -1.98 -11.61 7.91
N ASN A 189 -1.91 -12.93 7.78
CA ASN A 189 -2.36 -13.86 8.82
C ASN A 189 -1.26 -14.21 9.84
N SER A 190 -0.12 -13.51 9.83
CA SER A 190 0.92 -13.73 10.84
C SER A 190 0.43 -13.28 12.21
N SER A 191 0.83 -13.99 13.27
CA SER A 191 0.48 -13.60 14.63
C SER A 191 1.13 -12.25 14.99
N ILE A 192 0.38 -11.36 15.63
CA ILE A 192 0.91 -10.13 16.23
C ILE A 192 1.88 -10.56 17.33
N SER A 193 3.19 -10.51 17.06
CA SER A 193 4.22 -10.72 18.06
C SER A 193 4.60 -9.37 18.65
N ASN A 194 4.24 -9.12 19.91
CA ASN A 194 4.85 -8.04 20.69
C ASN A 194 6.35 -8.31 20.82
N THR A 195 7.17 -7.59 20.07
CA THR A 195 8.59 -7.46 20.43
C THR A 195 8.68 -6.51 21.62
N THR A 196 8.43 -7.03 22.81
CA THR A 196 8.74 -6.33 24.06
C THR A 196 10.26 -6.04 24.10
N PRO A 197 10.72 -4.83 24.42
CA PRO A 197 12.13 -4.58 24.67
C PRO A 197 12.55 -5.37 25.92
N ASP A 198 13.29 -6.45 25.69
CA ASP A 198 13.70 -7.38 26.73
C ASP A 198 14.61 -6.65 27.73
N THR A 199 14.16 -6.56 28.98
CA THR A 199 14.97 -6.07 30.09
C THR A 199 15.92 -7.19 30.50
N THR A 200 17.06 -7.30 29.82
CA THR A 200 18.10 -8.26 30.18
C THR A 200 18.74 -7.91 31.52
N THR A 201 18.36 -8.63 32.57
CA THR A 201 19.18 -8.82 33.77
C THR A 201 20.23 -9.88 33.46
N SER A 202 21.50 -9.50 33.60
CA SER A 202 22.69 -10.30 33.31
C SER A 202 22.68 -11.68 33.97
N THR A 203 22.98 -12.71 33.17
CA THR A 203 23.81 -13.82 33.63
C THR A 203 24.90 -14.06 32.60
N GLU A 204 26.14 -13.94 33.06
CA GLU A 204 27.34 -14.13 32.25
C GLU A 204 27.40 -15.53 31.64
N THR A 205 27.73 -15.62 30.34
CA THR A 205 28.65 -16.66 29.88
C THR A 205 29.42 -16.19 28.64
N THR A 206 30.66 -15.80 28.87
CA THR A 206 31.86 -15.86 28.00
C THR A 206 31.72 -15.50 26.52
N SER A 207 32.12 -14.26 26.19
CA SER A 207 32.49 -13.83 24.85
C SER A 207 33.85 -14.39 24.42
N THR A 208 33.97 -14.78 23.14
CA THR A 208 35.23 -14.60 22.39
C THR A 208 34.92 -13.88 21.08
N GLU A 209 35.71 -12.84 20.82
CA GLU A 209 35.51 -11.79 19.84
C GLU A 209 35.62 -12.24 18.38
N THR A 210 35.04 -11.46 17.46
CA THR A 210 35.87 -10.68 16.49
C THR A 210 35.07 -9.57 15.79
N THR A 211 35.39 -8.34 16.19
CA THR A 211 35.66 -7.14 15.37
C THR A 211 34.71 -6.76 14.22
N SER A 212 33.90 -5.74 14.53
CA SER A 212 33.33 -4.79 13.58
C SER A 212 34.41 -3.85 13.02
N THR A 213 34.31 -3.48 11.74
CA THR A 213 34.86 -2.23 11.21
C THR A 213 33.68 -1.31 10.88
N GLU A 214 33.60 -0.20 11.60
CA GLU A 214 32.79 0.96 11.22
C GLU A 214 33.33 1.60 9.94
N THR A 215 32.42 2.19 9.15
CA THR A 215 32.78 3.35 8.33
C THR A 215 31.74 4.44 8.49
N THR A 216 32.28 5.59 8.84
CA THR A 216 31.72 6.89 9.18
C THR A 216 30.83 7.49 8.10
N SER A 217 29.71 8.07 8.55
CA SER A 217 28.81 8.94 7.79
C SER A 217 29.51 10.25 7.40
N THR A 218 29.32 10.69 6.15
CA THR A 218 29.55 12.08 5.75
C THR A 218 28.24 12.69 5.27
N GLU A 219 27.79 13.74 5.96
CA GLU A 219 26.81 14.69 5.46
C GLU A 219 27.33 15.38 4.20
N THR A 220 26.42 15.66 3.26
CA THR A 220 26.64 16.73 2.28
C THR A 220 25.40 17.60 2.13
N THR A 221 25.67 18.87 2.36
CA THR A 221 24.83 20.06 2.34
C THR A 221 24.15 20.32 0.99
N SER A 222 22.92 20.84 1.09
CA SER A 222 22.07 21.38 0.04
C SER A 222 22.74 22.50 -0.76
N THR A 223 22.53 22.52 -2.07
CA THR A 223 22.63 23.75 -2.87
C THR A 223 21.43 23.85 -3.80
N GLU A 224 20.65 24.91 -3.62
CA GLU A 224 19.71 25.41 -4.63
C GLU A 224 20.49 25.89 -5.85
N THR A 225 19.91 25.74 -7.05
CA THR A 225 20.05 26.78 -8.09
C THR A 225 18.84 26.81 -9.02
N THR A 226 18.31 28.02 -9.07
CA THR A 226 17.31 28.68 -9.90
C THR A 226 17.16 28.22 -11.36
N SER A 227 15.90 28.25 -11.77
CA SER A 227 15.33 28.09 -13.12
C SER A 227 15.86 29.09 -14.16
N THR A 228 15.90 28.69 -15.43
CA THR A 228 15.66 29.63 -16.55
C THR A 228 15.00 28.92 -17.73
N GLU A 229 13.97 29.56 -18.26
CA GLU A 229 13.14 29.10 -19.38
C GLU A 229 13.78 29.28 -20.76
N THR A 230 13.36 28.38 -21.66
CA THR A 230 13.04 28.47 -23.10
C THR A 230 13.73 29.48 -24.03
N THR A 231 14.17 29.00 -25.21
CA THR A 231 13.81 29.55 -26.53
C THR A 231 14.23 28.56 -27.65
N SER A 232 13.28 28.28 -28.53
CA SER A 232 13.41 27.45 -29.73
C SER A 232 14.06 28.19 -30.90
N THR A 233 14.77 27.48 -31.79
CA THR A 233 14.80 27.79 -33.25
C THR A 233 15.33 26.59 -34.04
N GLU A 234 14.64 26.26 -35.13
CA GLU A 234 15.01 25.21 -36.08
C GLU A 234 16.02 25.69 -37.16
N THR A 235 16.63 24.67 -37.77
CA THR A 235 17.01 24.49 -39.19
C THR A 235 18.49 24.61 -39.63
N THR A 236 18.90 23.49 -40.23
CA THR A 236 19.77 23.32 -41.42
C THR A 236 21.18 22.76 -41.19
N SER A 237 21.36 21.58 -41.77
CA SER A 237 22.54 20.73 -41.89
C SER A 237 23.66 21.34 -42.76
N THR A 238 24.92 21.03 -42.44
CA THR A 238 25.98 20.59 -43.39
C THR A 238 27.30 20.30 -42.63
N GLU A 239 28.18 19.53 -43.28
CA GLU A 239 29.10 18.52 -42.71
C GLU A 239 30.44 18.98 -42.11
N THR A 240 30.93 18.12 -41.20
CA THR A 240 32.31 17.70 -40.87
C THR A 240 33.47 18.70 -40.85
N THR A 241 34.11 18.83 -39.68
CA THR A 241 35.57 18.68 -39.51
C THR A 241 35.88 18.36 -38.04
N SER A 242 36.65 17.29 -37.86
CA SER A 242 37.02 16.64 -36.59
C SER A 242 37.85 17.54 -35.67
N THR A 243 37.47 17.59 -34.40
CA THR A 243 38.37 18.00 -33.31
C THR A 243 38.35 16.90 -32.26
N GLU A 244 39.51 16.32 -31.97
CA GLU A 244 39.66 15.27 -30.97
C GLU A 244 39.31 15.81 -29.58
N THR A 245 38.31 15.21 -28.95
CA THR A 245 38.01 15.41 -27.54
C THR A 245 38.32 14.10 -26.83
N ILE A 246 39.20 14.18 -25.84
CA ILE A 246 39.62 13.10 -24.94
C ILE A 246 38.39 12.38 -24.41
N SER A 247 38.25 11.11 -24.79
CA SER A 247 37.25 10.19 -24.24
C SER A 247 37.64 9.88 -22.79
N THR A 248 36.83 10.33 -21.84
CA THR A 248 36.76 9.71 -20.53
C THR A 248 36.33 8.26 -20.73
N GLU A 249 37.19 7.30 -20.38
CA GLU A 249 36.82 5.90 -20.30
C GLU A 249 35.70 5.74 -19.27
N THR A 250 34.47 5.64 -19.75
CA THR A 250 33.37 5.09 -18.96
C THR A 250 33.68 3.61 -18.79
N THR A 251 34.14 3.22 -17.60
CA THR A 251 34.20 1.83 -17.17
C THR A 251 32.83 1.22 -17.39
N SER A 252 32.69 0.46 -18.47
CA SER A 252 31.48 -0.30 -18.76
C SER A 252 31.50 -1.46 -17.78
N THR A 253 30.67 -1.37 -16.74
CA THR A 253 30.33 -2.53 -15.93
C THR A 253 29.66 -3.53 -16.87
N GLU A 254 30.32 -4.65 -17.14
CA GLU A 254 29.70 -5.77 -17.84
C GLU A 254 28.54 -6.27 -16.95
N THR A 255 27.32 -5.81 -17.24
CA THR A 255 26.11 -6.33 -16.61
C THR A 255 25.90 -7.74 -17.15
N THR A 256 26.09 -8.74 -16.30
CA THR A 256 25.75 -10.13 -16.63
C THR A 256 24.23 -10.25 -16.66
N THR A 257 23.65 -10.35 -17.87
CA THR A 257 22.21 -10.55 -18.07
C THR A 257 21.84 -12.03 -17.97
N SER A 258 20.75 -12.34 -17.29
CA SER A 258 20.20 -13.69 -17.12
C SER A 258 18.93 -13.89 -17.96
N THR A 259 18.59 -15.16 -18.23
CA THR A 259 17.29 -15.51 -18.82
C THR A 259 16.52 -16.41 -17.88
N TYR A 260 15.30 -16.01 -17.54
CA TYR A 260 14.38 -16.69 -16.65
C TYR A 260 13.29 -17.39 -17.45
N ASN A 261 13.31 -18.73 -17.43
CA ASN A 261 12.29 -19.56 -18.07
C ASN A 261 11.19 -19.89 -17.07
N ILE A 262 9.96 -19.50 -17.38
CA ILE A 262 8.79 -19.66 -16.50
C ILE A 262 7.67 -20.34 -17.28
N SER A 263 7.23 -21.51 -16.85
CA SER A 263 6.03 -22.14 -17.40
C SER A 263 4.78 -21.48 -16.82
N VAL A 264 3.78 -21.21 -17.67
CA VAL A 264 2.50 -20.62 -17.31
C VAL A 264 1.37 -21.56 -17.71
N SER A 265 0.51 -21.91 -16.76
CA SER A 265 -0.69 -22.71 -17.01
C SER A 265 -1.89 -22.18 -16.24
N ALA A 266 -3.10 -22.64 -16.58
CA ALA A 266 -4.32 -22.29 -15.85
C ALA A 266 -5.24 -23.51 -15.77
N GLN A 267 -5.85 -23.75 -14.60
CA GLN A 267 -6.81 -24.84 -14.36
C GLN A 267 -8.25 -24.35 -14.20
N SER A 268 -8.42 -23.06 -13.92
CA SER A 268 -9.69 -22.37 -13.76
C SER A 268 -9.52 -20.88 -14.07
N SER A 269 -10.59 -20.12 -13.97
CA SER A 269 -10.57 -18.66 -14.02
C SER A 269 -10.04 -18.00 -12.74
N SER A 270 -9.58 -18.77 -11.76
CA SER A 270 -9.17 -18.23 -10.47
C SER A 270 -7.77 -17.63 -10.55
N ASN A 271 -6.78 -18.44 -10.96
CA ASN A 271 -5.36 -18.11 -10.89
C ASN A 271 -4.58 -18.68 -12.09
N TYR A 272 -3.50 -18.01 -12.50
CA TYR A 272 -2.43 -18.68 -13.23
C TYR A 272 -1.59 -19.52 -12.27
N ILE A 273 -1.00 -20.60 -12.78
CA ILE A 273 0.00 -21.42 -12.10
C ILE A 273 1.32 -21.21 -12.83
N LEU A 274 2.29 -20.60 -12.14
CA LEU A 274 3.63 -20.37 -12.66
C LEU A 274 4.62 -21.36 -12.02
N SER A 275 5.61 -21.81 -12.80
CA SER A 275 6.74 -22.57 -12.27
C SER A 275 8.03 -22.29 -13.04
N GLY A 276 9.13 -22.05 -12.34
CA GLY A 276 10.43 -21.76 -12.97
C GLY A 276 11.42 -21.18 -11.97
N SER A 277 12.22 -20.22 -12.43
CA SER A 277 13.11 -19.43 -11.59
C SER A 277 13.14 -17.98 -12.03
N ASP A 278 13.40 -17.09 -11.08
CA ASP A 278 13.55 -15.65 -11.27
C ASP A 278 14.84 -15.15 -10.57
N GLN A 279 14.99 -13.84 -10.38
CA GLN A 279 16.14 -13.24 -9.68
C GLN A 279 16.28 -13.71 -8.22
N ASN A 280 15.17 -14.06 -7.56
CA ASN A 280 15.14 -14.43 -6.15
C ASN A 280 15.19 -15.95 -5.92
N GLY A 281 15.12 -16.75 -6.98
CA GLY A 281 15.27 -18.20 -6.92
C GLY A 281 14.11 -18.93 -7.56
N ASN A 282 13.61 -19.99 -6.92
CA ASN A 282 12.53 -20.80 -7.48
C ASN A 282 11.18 -20.07 -7.39
N VAL A 283 10.44 -20.08 -8.49
CA VAL A 283 9.06 -19.60 -8.58
C VAL A 283 8.15 -20.81 -8.70
N SER A 284 7.14 -20.91 -7.84
CA SER A 284 6.07 -21.92 -7.97
C SER A 284 4.81 -21.49 -7.23
N GLY A 285 3.65 -21.61 -7.86
CA GLY A 285 2.36 -21.44 -7.16
C GLY A 285 1.29 -20.74 -7.98
N ASN A 286 0.24 -20.31 -7.29
CA ASN A 286 -0.86 -19.53 -7.85
C ASN A 286 -0.48 -18.04 -7.85
N ASP A 287 -0.50 -17.43 -9.03
CA ASP A 287 -0.14 -16.02 -9.29
C ASP A 287 1.06 -15.49 -8.46
N PRO A 288 2.21 -16.20 -8.46
CA PRO A 288 3.35 -15.77 -7.67
C PRO A 288 3.93 -14.45 -8.22
N SER A 289 4.47 -13.63 -7.33
CA SER A 289 5.32 -12.51 -7.75
C SER A 289 6.63 -13.04 -8.34
N ILE A 290 7.13 -12.38 -9.38
CA ILE A 290 8.39 -12.72 -10.06
C ILE A 290 9.28 -11.49 -10.19
N SER A 291 10.59 -11.69 -10.31
CA SER A 291 11.58 -10.62 -10.26
C SER A 291 12.75 -10.79 -11.23
N ALA A 292 13.26 -9.68 -11.74
CA ALA A 292 14.43 -9.63 -12.62
C ALA A 292 15.15 -8.28 -12.49
N LYS A 293 16.35 -8.18 -13.07
CA LYS A 293 17.02 -6.90 -13.23
C LYS A 293 16.75 -6.28 -14.60
N VAL A 294 17.00 -4.98 -14.73
CA VAL A 294 17.05 -4.32 -16.03
C VAL A 294 18.07 -5.03 -16.91
N GLY A 295 17.65 -5.41 -18.12
CA GLY A 295 18.46 -6.14 -19.09
C GLY A 295 18.41 -7.67 -18.98
N ASP A 296 17.85 -8.25 -17.92
CA ASP A 296 17.51 -9.68 -17.90
C ASP A 296 16.34 -9.97 -18.86
N THR A 297 16.14 -11.24 -19.22
CA THR A 297 15.05 -11.65 -20.11
C THR A 297 14.12 -12.65 -19.41
N PHE A 298 12.82 -12.36 -19.41
CA PHE A 298 11.80 -13.37 -19.13
C PHE A 298 11.42 -14.12 -20.41
N SER A 299 11.26 -15.44 -20.29
CA SER A 299 10.73 -16.33 -21.31
C SER A 299 9.62 -17.18 -20.69
N PHE A 300 8.38 -16.77 -20.92
CA PHE A 300 7.19 -17.45 -20.44
C PHE A 300 6.75 -18.52 -21.45
N ASP A 301 6.77 -19.79 -21.05
CA ASP A 301 6.20 -20.89 -21.82
C ASP A 301 4.72 -21.05 -21.45
N VAL A 302 3.84 -20.42 -22.23
CA VAL A 302 2.41 -20.34 -21.95
C VAL A 302 1.68 -21.55 -22.51
N ASN A 303 0.90 -22.20 -21.67
CA ASN A 303 -0.05 -23.25 -22.02
C ASN A 303 -1.31 -23.13 -21.15
N SER A 304 -2.10 -22.10 -21.43
CA SER A 304 -3.31 -21.73 -20.68
C SER A 304 -4.51 -21.48 -21.62
N PRO A 305 -5.04 -22.51 -22.29
CA PRO A 305 -6.13 -22.36 -23.26
C PRO A 305 -7.33 -21.63 -22.66
N GLY A 306 -7.81 -20.59 -23.35
CA GLY A 306 -8.94 -19.77 -22.87
C GLY A 306 -8.56 -18.70 -21.83
N HIS A 307 -7.30 -18.63 -21.42
CA HIS A 307 -6.77 -17.65 -20.48
C HIS A 307 -5.56 -16.90 -21.09
N PRO A 308 -5.80 -15.88 -21.93
CA PRO A 308 -4.75 -15.05 -22.56
C PRO A 308 -3.84 -14.36 -21.54
N PHE A 309 -2.52 -14.61 -21.58
CA PHE A 309 -1.54 -14.07 -20.62
C PHE A 309 -0.94 -12.76 -21.14
N TYR A 310 -1.28 -11.64 -20.50
CA TYR A 310 -0.78 -10.32 -20.85
C TYR A 310 0.24 -9.82 -19.84
N LEU A 311 1.26 -9.10 -20.29
CA LEU A 311 2.10 -8.23 -19.47
C LEU A 311 1.67 -6.76 -19.64
N ILE A 312 1.48 -6.06 -18.53
CA ILE A 312 0.93 -4.69 -18.47
C ILE A 312 1.74 -3.78 -17.53
N ASN A 313 1.64 -2.47 -17.76
CA ASN A 313 2.33 -1.43 -16.97
C ASN A 313 1.66 -1.16 -15.62
N VAL A 314 0.33 -1.12 -15.56
CA VAL A 314 -0.45 -0.85 -14.34
C VAL A 314 -1.57 -1.87 -14.14
N SER A 315 -1.83 -2.27 -12.89
CA SER A 315 -2.87 -3.26 -12.55
C SER A 315 -4.28 -2.66 -12.49
N ASN A 316 -4.75 -2.04 -13.59
CA ASN A 316 -6.09 -1.43 -13.69
C ASN A 316 -7.21 -2.44 -14.05
N GLY A 317 -6.88 -3.74 -14.14
CA GLY A 317 -7.81 -4.80 -14.54
C GLY A 317 -8.10 -4.88 -16.04
N GLY A 318 -7.43 -4.08 -16.87
CA GLY A 318 -7.61 -4.03 -18.32
C GLY A 318 -6.34 -4.30 -19.11
N THR A 319 -6.50 -4.87 -20.31
CA THR A 319 -5.44 -5.15 -21.30
C THR A 319 -5.50 -4.17 -22.47
N ASP A 320 -5.93 -2.94 -22.22
CA ASP A 320 -6.01 -1.91 -23.25
C ASP A 320 -4.62 -1.53 -23.80
N ALA A 321 -4.59 -1.05 -25.04
CA ALA A 321 -3.34 -0.82 -25.75
C ALA A 321 -2.39 0.19 -25.06
N ASN A 322 -2.93 1.12 -24.26
CA ASN A 322 -2.10 2.10 -23.54
C ASN A 322 -1.49 1.52 -22.26
N ASN A 323 -1.95 0.35 -21.82
CA ASN A 323 -1.46 -0.34 -20.65
C ASN A 323 -0.50 -1.50 -20.96
N LEU A 324 -0.31 -1.86 -22.23
CA LEU A 324 0.61 -2.95 -22.58
C LEU A 324 2.07 -2.50 -22.42
N ILE A 325 2.91 -3.41 -21.94
CA ILE A 325 4.36 -3.16 -21.90
C ILE A 325 4.92 -3.20 -23.32
N ASP A 326 5.69 -2.18 -23.68
CA ASP A 326 6.40 -2.12 -24.95
C ASP A 326 7.49 -3.20 -25.04
N GLY A 327 7.65 -3.79 -26.22
CA GLY A 327 8.71 -4.76 -26.49
C GLY A 327 8.42 -6.20 -26.03
N VAL A 328 7.23 -6.49 -25.50
CA VAL A 328 6.79 -7.86 -25.20
C VAL A 328 6.39 -8.59 -26.49
N SER A 329 7.05 -9.72 -26.79
CA SER A 329 6.68 -10.54 -27.94
C SER A 329 5.47 -11.43 -27.61
N ASN A 330 4.53 -11.59 -28.56
CA ASN A 330 3.39 -12.50 -28.43
C ASN A 330 2.50 -12.21 -27.20
N ASN A 331 2.47 -10.95 -26.75
CA ASN A 331 1.72 -10.53 -25.57
C ASN A 331 0.23 -10.86 -25.73
N GLY A 332 -0.37 -11.47 -24.71
CA GLY A 332 -1.76 -11.92 -24.76
C GLY A 332 -1.97 -13.31 -25.36
N ALA A 333 -0.93 -14.08 -25.65
CA ALA A 333 -1.11 -15.45 -26.10
C ALA A 333 -1.66 -16.35 -24.97
N SER A 334 -2.46 -17.35 -25.36
CA SER A 334 -2.89 -18.45 -24.47
C SER A 334 -2.08 -19.74 -24.69
N SER A 335 -1.16 -19.73 -25.66
CA SER A 335 -0.23 -20.83 -25.93
C SER A 335 1.04 -20.33 -26.63
N GLY A 336 2.18 -20.93 -26.32
CA GLY A 336 3.49 -20.60 -26.91
C GLY A 336 4.31 -19.65 -26.05
N THR A 337 5.43 -19.17 -26.58
CA THR A 337 6.36 -18.36 -25.80
C THR A 337 6.01 -16.88 -25.84
N ILE A 338 5.97 -16.24 -24.67
CA ILE A 338 5.98 -14.78 -24.49
C ILE A 338 7.35 -14.40 -23.94
N SER A 339 7.99 -13.38 -24.51
CA SER A 339 9.33 -12.97 -24.09
C SER A 339 9.40 -11.47 -23.92
N TRP A 340 10.11 -11.05 -22.88
CA TRP A 340 10.26 -9.64 -22.51
C TRP A 340 11.61 -9.41 -21.84
N THR A 341 12.26 -8.30 -22.22
CA THR A 341 13.50 -7.82 -21.60
C THR A 341 13.24 -6.41 -21.06
N PRO A 342 13.03 -6.23 -19.75
CA PRO A 342 12.82 -4.91 -19.16
C PRO A 342 14.01 -3.99 -19.39
N THR A 343 13.72 -2.75 -19.78
CA THR A 343 14.72 -1.68 -19.93
C THR A 343 14.66 -0.62 -18.83
N THR A 344 13.66 -0.71 -17.94
CA THR A 344 13.39 0.27 -16.90
C THR A 344 13.03 -0.48 -15.61
N ALA A 345 13.65 -0.10 -14.50
CA ALA A 345 13.29 -0.61 -13.19
C ALA A 345 11.89 -0.12 -12.79
N GLY A 346 11.16 -0.94 -12.03
CA GLY A 346 9.80 -0.63 -11.63
C GLY A 346 8.92 -1.86 -11.44
N THR A 347 7.66 -1.59 -11.14
CA THR A 347 6.65 -2.62 -10.94
C THR A 347 5.78 -2.74 -12.18
N TYR A 348 5.68 -3.96 -12.69
CA TYR A 348 4.83 -4.34 -13.81
C TYR A 348 3.95 -5.50 -13.38
N TYR A 349 3.05 -5.95 -14.25
CA TYR A 349 2.10 -7.01 -13.90
C TYR A 349 1.90 -7.98 -15.05
N TYR A 350 1.47 -9.19 -14.72
CA TYR A 350 0.82 -10.09 -15.68
C TYR A 350 -0.64 -10.31 -15.32
N ILE A 351 -1.52 -10.40 -16.31
CA ILE A 351 -2.97 -10.54 -16.11
C ILE A 351 -3.60 -11.45 -17.17
N CYS A 352 -4.74 -12.07 -16.82
CA CYS A 352 -5.64 -12.67 -17.81
C CYS A 352 -6.59 -11.62 -18.40
N GLU A 353 -6.73 -11.60 -19.73
CA GLU A 353 -7.66 -10.69 -20.43
C GLU A 353 -9.10 -10.73 -19.89
N PHE A 354 -9.59 -11.92 -19.52
CA PHE A 354 -10.99 -12.12 -19.15
C PHE A 354 -11.25 -12.25 -17.65
N HIS A 355 -10.21 -12.47 -16.86
CA HIS A 355 -10.35 -12.83 -15.45
C HIS A 355 -9.40 -11.99 -14.61
N SER A 356 -9.95 -10.96 -13.99
CA SER A 356 -9.18 -10.01 -13.17
C SER A 356 -8.53 -10.63 -11.94
N SER A 357 -8.97 -11.80 -11.49
CA SER A 357 -8.35 -12.53 -10.38
C SER A 357 -7.03 -13.21 -10.76
N MET A 358 -6.81 -13.49 -12.05
CA MET A 358 -5.57 -14.10 -12.55
C MET A 358 -4.52 -13.01 -12.80
N LEU A 359 -4.02 -12.41 -11.71
CA LEU A 359 -3.16 -11.24 -11.72
C LEU A 359 -1.97 -11.47 -10.78
N GLY A 360 -0.76 -11.20 -11.27
CA GLY A 360 0.44 -11.20 -10.43
C GLY A 360 1.44 -10.11 -10.79
N THR A 361 2.41 -9.90 -9.92
CA THR A 361 3.35 -8.77 -9.97
C THR A 361 4.70 -9.19 -10.54
N ILE A 362 5.33 -8.29 -11.30
CA ILE A 362 6.69 -8.42 -11.83
C ILE A 362 7.52 -7.24 -11.32
N THR A 363 8.53 -7.52 -10.50
CA THR A 363 9.43 -6.49 -9.93
C THR A 363 10.73 -6.44 -10.71
N ILE A 364 11.04 -5.29 -11.30
CA ILE A 364 12.30 -5.04 -12.00
C ILE A 364 13.21 -4.16 -11.14
N THR A 365 14.39 -4.66 -10.82
CA THR A 365 15.44 -3.92 -10.09
C THR A 365 16.56 -3.48 -11.03
N GLU A 366 17.44 -2.60 -10.57
CA GLU A 366 18.63 -2.16 -11.33
C GLU A 366 19.69 -3.25 -11.53
#